data_AF-A0A968GCC1-F1
#
_entry.id   AF-A0A968GCC1-F1
#
_cell.length_a   1.000
_cell.length_b   1.000
_cell.length_c   1.000
_cell.angle_alpha   90.00
_cell.angle_beta   90.00
_cell.angle_gamma   90.00
#
_symmetry.space_group_name_H-M   'P 1'
#
loop_
_entity.id
_entity.type
_entity.pdbx_description
1 polymer ?
#
loop_
_entity_poly.entity_id
_entity_poly.type
_entity_poly.pdbx_seq_one_letter_code
_entity_poly.pdbx_strand_id
1 'polypeptide(L)'
;MKKLTTSILLILFSLSHWLSAFSGSRWYGTEIAIYKHADPLTYGYASQTSDLLLRDIYEFTQTPAANVISSNHEEGFLTATLVDATTVSALEALFAEVTTSPASSSPFKIEGFYNSIQFDHIHLHRITQYHHYNEFNHQITTLLPRIHYLYNDLETDIMIEFSLEYAPIDMLLHIDSTINDDQYAFSIIEQYKQNYVLRIHRTNTLHTAEAPTMEDIMLAATFLGSPEQPWRGIPPGNNQLYTIIKQLEAHPSMKIYRNVQ
;
A
#
# COMPACT_ATOMS: atom_id res chain seq x y z
N MET A 1 -14.61 -17.83 -59.65
CA MET A 1 -15.15 -17.76 -58.28
C MET A 1 -14.46 -18.81 -57.40
N LYS A 2 -14.22 -18.48 -56.12
CA LYS A 2 -13.55 -19.27 -55.05
C LYS A 2 -12.02 -19.11 -54.91
N LYS A 3 -11.59 -17.92 -54.47
CA LYS A 3 -10.33 -17.67 -53.73
C LYS A 3 -10.58 -16.59 -52.67
N LEU A 4 -11.48 -16.84 -51.72
CA LEU A 4 -11.84 -15.85 -50.69
C LEU A 4 -12.03 -16.46 -49.29
N THR A 5 -11.41 -17.60 -49.00
CA THR A 5 -11.58 -18.29 -47.70
C THR A 5 -10.31 -18.35 -46.86
N THR A 6 -9.12 -18.26 -47.47
CA THR A 6 -7.85 -18.37 -46.75
C THR A 6 -7.34 -17.03 -46.18
N SER A 7 -7.62 -15.89 -46.81
CA SER A 7 -7.18 -14.58 -46.31
C SER A 7 -7.96 -14.09 -45.07
N ILE A 8 -9.21 -14.52 -44.91
CA ILE A 8 -10.04 -14.16 -43.75
C ILE A 8 -9.61 -14.96 -42.52
N LEU A 9 -9.17 -16.21 -42.71
CA LEU A 9 -8.71 -17.07 -41.61
C LEU A 9 -7.39 -16.57 -40.99
N LEU A 10 -6.49 -16.01 -41.81
CA LEU A 10 -5.23 -15.43 -41.32
C LEU A 10 -5.46 -14.12 -40.56
N ILE A 11 -6.43 -13.30 -40.97
CA ILE A 11 -6.79 -12.05 -40.25
C ILE A 11 -7.45 -12.37 -38.90
N LEU A 12 -8.27 -13.43 -38.82
CA LEU A 12 -8.84 -13.91 -37.56
C LEU A 12 -7.78 -14.48 -36.61
N PHE A 13 -6.74 -15.14 -37.13
CA PHE A 13 -5.63 -15.64 -36.30
C PHE A 13 -4.73 -14.51 -35.78
N SER A 14 -4.49 -13.47 -36.56
CA SER A 14 -3.72 -12.29 -36.09
C SER A 14 -4.49 -11.41 -35.11
N LEU A 15 -5.83 -11.35 -35.18
CA LEU A 15 -6.62 -10.65 -34.15
C LEU A 15 -6.67 -11.42 -32.83
N SER A 16 -6.60 -12.75 -32.85
CA SER A 16 -6.62 -13.56 -31.60
C SER A 16 -5.35 -13.44 -30.75
N HIS A 17 -4.23 -12.97 -31.30
CA HIS A 17 -2.99 -12.73 -30.56
C HIS A 17 -2.83 -11.28 -30.08
N TRP A 18 -3.71 -10.36 -30.50
CA TRP A 18 -3.73 -8.97 -30.01
C TRP A 18 -4.81 -8.74 -28.95
N LEU A 19 -5.79 -9.64 -28.83
CA LEU A 19 -6.84 -9.57 -27.82
C LEU A 19 -6.45 -10.18 -26.46
N SER A 20 -5.33 -10.89 -26.36
CA SER A 20 -4.77 -11.35 -25.07
C SER A 20 -3.88 -10.30 -24.39
N ALA A 21 -3.65 -9.14 -25.01
CA ALA A 21 -2.92 -8.02 -24.41
C ALA A 21 -3.84 -6.95 -23.82
N PHE A 22 -5.17 -7.11 -23.90
CA PHE A 22 -6.14 -6.09 -23.48
C PHE A 22 -7.44 -6.65 -22.88
N SER A 23 -7.40 -7.86 -22.30
CA SER A 23 -8.46 -8.32 -21.40
C SER A 23 -7.95 -8.25 -19.96
N GLY A 24 -8.51 -7.31 -19.20
CA GLY A 24 -8.04 -6.93 -17.88
C GLY A 24 -7.64 -8.09 -16.98
N SER A 25 -6.41 -8.03 -16.50
CA SER A 25 -6.08 -8.60 -15.21
C SER A 25 -6.91 -7.84 -14.17
N ARG A 26 -8.04 -8.46 -13.81
CA ARG A 26 -8.69 -8.21 -12.53
C ARG A 26 -7.65 -8.57 -11.47
N TRP A 27 -6.88 -7.59 -10.99
CA TRP A 27 -5.98 -7.71 -9.84
C TRP A 27 -6.83 -7.74 -8.57
N TYR A 28 -7.63 -8.80 -8.43
CA TYR A 28 -8.28 -9.23 -7.20
C TYR A 28 -7.66 -10.58 -6.76
N GLY A 29 -6.38 -10.78 -7.05
CA GLY A 29 -5.63 -11.96 -6.63
C GLY A 29 -5.01 -11.68 -5.26
N THR A 30 -5.01 -12.68 -4.39
CA THR A 30 -4.35 -12.63 -3.08
C THR A 30 -2.84 -12.84 -3.20
N GLU A 31 -2.38 -13.24 -4.39
CA GLU A 31 -0.98 -13.48 -4.70
C GLU A 31 -0.23 -12.16 -4.98
N ILE A 32 0.93 -12.02 -4.36
CA ILE A 32 1.83 -10.87 -4.45
C ILE A 32 3.24 -11.37 -4.73
N ALA A 33 3.93 -10.71 -5.66
CA ALA A 33 5.32 -11.02 -5.95
C ALA A 33 6.25 -10.26 -4.98
N ILE A 34 7.19 -10.95 -4.35
CA ILE A 34 8.23 -10.32 -3.53
C ILE A 34 9.60 -10.92 -3.83
N TYR A 35 10.66 -10.18 -3.54
CA TYR A 35 12.02 -10.71 -3.60
C TYR A 35 12.39 -11.41 -2.29
N LYS A 36 12.95 -12.61 -2.39
CA LYS A 36 13.49 -13.35 -1.25
C LYS A 36 14.61 -12.62 -0.50
N HIS A 37 15.31 -11.71 -1.19
CA HIS A 37 16.52 -11.05 -0.72
C HIS A 37 16.43 -9.51 -0.80
N ALA A 38 15.25 -8.95 -0.55
CA ALA A 38 15.09 -7.51 -0.38
C ALA A 38 15.91 -7.01 0.83
N ASP A 39 16.61 -5.88 0.68
CA ASP A 39 17.47 -5.31 1.72
C ASP A 39 16.91 -3.95 2.21
N PRO A 40 16.71 -3.75 3.52
CA PRO A 40 16.26 -2.47 4.08
C PRO A 40 17.24 -1.31 3.80
N LEU A 41 18.53 -1.58 3.65
CA LEU A 41 19.54 -0.54 3.35
C LEU A 41 19.40 0.02 1.93
N THR A 42 18.72 -0.71 1.04
CA THR A 42 18.46 -0.32 -0.34
C THR A 42 16.95 -0.21 -0.61
N TYR A 43 16.16 0.17 0.40
CA TYR A 43 14.72 0.42 0.25
C TYR A 43 13.92 -0.80 -0.25
N GLY A 44 14.40 -2.00 0.05
CA GLY A 44 13.81 -3.25 -0.42
C GLY A 44 14.17 -3.64 -1.85
N TYR A 45 15.06 -2.88 -2.50
CA TYR A 45 15.61 -3.25 -3.80
C TYR A 45 16.35 -4.59 -3.74
N ALA A 46 16.09 -5.44 -4.73
CA ALA A 46 16.89 -6.63 -5.00
C ALA A 46 17.23 -6.72 -6.49
N SER A 47 18.52 -6.85 -6.81
CA SER A 47 19.01 -6.81 -8.21
C SER A 47 18.69 -8.06 -9.03
N GLN A 48 18.42 -9.19 -8.38
CA GLN A 48 18.23 -10.48 -9.02
C GLN A 48 16.75 -10.81 -9.20
N THR A 49 16.29 -10.76 -10.45
CA THR A 49 14.91 -11.13 -10.83
C THR A 49 14.61 -12.62 -10.72
N SER A 50 15.65 -13.46 -10.59
CA SER A 50 15.51 -14.92 -10.42
C SER A 50 15.00 -15.34 -9.05
N ASP A 51 15.03 -14.45 -8.06
CA ASP A 51 14.66 -14.74 -6.67
C ASP A 51 13.28 -14.16 -6.29
N LEU A 52 12.39 -14.06 -7.28
CA LEU A 52 10.99 -13.71 -7.07
C LEU A 52 10.21 -14.89 -6.49
N LEU A 53 9.45 -14.61 -5.44
CA LEU A 53 8.52 -15.52 -4.80
C LEU A 53 7.11 -14.96 -4.97
N LEU A 54 6.15 -15.82 -5.30
CA LEU A 54 4.73 -15.51 -5.16
C LEU A 54 4.32 -15.90 -3.74
N ARG A 55 3.74 -14.94 -3.02
CA ARG A 55 3.23 -15.12 -1.67
C ARG A 55 1.75 -14.80 -1.65
N ASP A 56 1.00 -15.55 -0.87
CA ASP A 56 -0.39 -15.19 -0.60
C ASP A 56 -0.40 -14.16 0.54
N ILE A 57 -1.12 -13.05 0.36
CA ILE A 57 -1.26 -12.03 1.41
C ILE A 57 -1.88 -12.60 2.69
N TYR A 58 -2.69 -13.66 2.58
CA TYR A 58 -3.26 -14.35 3.73
C TYR A 58 -2.26 -15.19 4.51
N GLU A 59 -0.99 -15.25 4.10
CA GLU A 59 0.04 -15.87 4.91
C GLU A 59 0.24 -15.16 6.27
N PHE A 60 -0.12 -13.88 6.38
CA PHE A 60 -0.19 -13.18 7.68
C PHE A 60 -1.18 -13.81 8.68
N THR A 61 -2.16 -14.59 8.19
CA THR A 61 -3.20 -15.24 9.01
C THR A 61 -2.82 -16.63 9.49
N GLN A 62 -1.82 -17.24 8.85
CA GLN A 62 -1.46 -18.63 9.09
C GLN A 62 -0.55 -18.78 10.32
N THR A 63 -0.05 -17.67 10.87
CA THR A 63 0.75 -17.65 12.09
C THR A 63 -0.14 -17.59 13.34
N PRO A 64 0.08 -18.47 14.34
CA PRO A 64 -0.68 -18.45 15.58
C PRO A 64 -0.38 -17.16 16.35
N ALA A 65 -1.43 -16.33 16.48
CA ALA A 65 -1.41 -14.92 16.87
C ALA A 65 -0.73 -14.03 15.82
N ALA A 66 -1.55 -13.26 15.10
CA ALA A 66 -1.18 -11.99 14.51
C ALA A 66 -0.60 -11.07 15.59
N ASN A 67 0.67 -11.27 15.94
CA ASN A 67 1.39 -10.33 16.77
C ASN A 67 1.63 -9.13 15.86
N VAL A 68 0.76 -8.14 16.00
CA VAL A 68 1.01 -6.79 15.53
C VAL A 68 2.17 -6.28 16.35
N ILE A 69 3.33 -6.21 15.72
CA ILE A 69 4.52 -5.70 16.37
C ILE A 69 4.80 -4.32 15.82
N SER A 70 4.77 -3.34 16.72
CA SER A 70 5.32 -2.02 16.41
C SER A 70 6.76 -2.19 16.02
N SER A 71 7.17 -1.70 14.86
CA SER A 71 8.59 -1.82 14.52
C SER A 71 9.43 -1.15 15.61
N ASN A 72 10.52 -1.81 16.01
CA ASN A 72 11.47 -1.26 16.98
C ASN A 72 12.21 -0.02 16.43
N HIS A 73 11.99 0.31 15.16
CA HIS A 73 12.40 1.55 14.54
C HIS A 73 11.24 2.55 14.68
N GLU A 74 11.38 3.56 15.53
CA GLU A 74 10.34 4.58 15.72
C GLU A 74 9.91 5.24 14.40
N GLU A 75 10.79 5.25 13.39
CA GLU A 75 10.54 5.79 12.06
C GLU A 75 10.03 4.75 11.04
N GLY A 76 9.87 3.48 11.39
CA GLY A 76 9.46 2.43 10.46
C GLY A 76 10.49 2.14 9.34
N PHE A 77 10.06 1.36 8.34
CA PHE A 77 10.88 0.94 7.20
C PHE A 77 10.44 1.63 5.91
N LEU A 78 11.32 2.39 5.28
CA LEU A 78 11.06 3.02 3.99
C LEU A 78 11.28 2.02 2.85
N THR A 79 10.30 1.90 1.97
CA THR A 79 10.36 1.06 0.77
C THR A 79 10.36 1.93 -0.47
N ALA A 80 10.87 1.42 -1.59
CA ALA A 80 10.77 2.11 -2.87
C ALA A 80 9.52 1.72 -3.67
N THR A 81 8.51 1.15 -3.02
CA THR A 81 7.24 0.82 -3.66
C THR A 81 6.44 2.10 -3.88
N LEU A 82 6.10 2.39 -5.14
CA LEU A 82 5.35 3.58 -5.52
C LEU A 82 3.87 3.50 -5.17
N VAL A 83 3.29 4.66 -4.88
CA VAL A 83 1.86 4.93 -4.82
C VAL A 83 1.58 6.20 -5.61
N ASP A 84 0.65 6.11 -6.55
CA ASP A 84 0.31 7.20 -7.45
C ASP A 84 -0.26 8.41 -6.69
N ALA A 85 0.15 9.62 -7.09
CA ALA A 85 -0.32 10.85 -6.47
C ALA A 85 -1.85 11.04 -6.49
N THR A 86 -2.54 10.45 -7.48
CA THR A 86 -4.00 10.45 -7.59
C THR A 86 -4.65 9.60 -6.50
N THR A 87 -4.09 8.43 -6.19
CA THR A 87 -4.51 7.55 -5.09
C THR A 87 -4.32 8.25 -3.76
N VAL A 88 -3.19 8.93 -3.56
CA VAL A 88 -2.93 9.73 -2.34
C VAL A 88 -3.94 10.87 -2.21
N SER A 89 -4.22 11.58 -3.29
CA SER A 89 -5.21 12.67 -3.29
C SER A 89 -6.62 12.15 -2.95
N ALA A 90 -7.00 10.99 -3.47
CA ALA A 90 -8.28 10.35 -3.15
C ALA A 90 -8.33 9.89 -1.68
N LEU A 91 -7.23 9.34 -1.15
CA LEU A 91 -7.12 8.97 0.26
C LEU A 91 -7.28 10.19 1.19
N GLU A 92 -6.59 11.30 0.90
CA GLU A 92 -6.76 12.54 1.69
C GLU A 92 -8.19 13.09 1.54
N ALA A 93 -8.79 13.00 0.36
CA ALA A 93 -10.18 13.42 0.15
C ALA A 93 -11.18 12.60 0.96
N LEU A 94 -10.97 11.29 1.13
CA LEU A 94 -11.79 10.44 2.01
C LEU A 94 -11.77 10.92 3.46
N PHE A 95 -10.63 11.44 3.92
CA PHE A 95 -10.45 11.93 5.29
C PHE A 95 -10.58 13.44 5.45
N ALA A 96 -10.87 14.16 4.36
CA ALA A 96 -11.08 15.60 4.39
C ALA A 96 -12.30 15.92 5.26
N GLU A 97 -12.15 16.92 6.12
CA GLU A 97 -13.26 17.34 6.98
C GLU A 97 -14.41 17.89 6.13
N VAL A 98 -15.55 17.19 6.12
CA VAL A 98 -16.78 17.74 5.58
C VAL A 98 -17.46 18.57 6.66
N THR A 99 -17.62 19.87 6.42
CA THR A 99 -18.39 20.76 7.28
C THR A 99 -19.87 20.38 7.25
N THR A 100 -20.34 19.59 8.22
CA THR A 100 -21.76 19.31 8.41
C THR A 100 -22.35 20.12 9.57
N SER A 101 -23.60 20.57 9.41
CA SER A 101 -24.40 21.24 10.44
C SER A 101 -24.51 20.42 11.74
N PRO A 102 -24.69 21.06 12.91
CA PRO A 102 -24.55 20.42 14.22
C PRO A 102 -25.78 19.54 14.56
N ALA A 103 -25.59 18.26 14.90
CA ALA A 103 -26.62 17.46 15.57
C ALA A 103 -26.12 16.20 16.33
N SER A 104 -26.49 16.17 17.61
CA SER A 104 -26.85 15.05 18.51
C SER A 104 -25.78 14.05 19.02
N SER A 105 -25.66 14.04 20.36
CA SER A 105 -24.77 13.23 21.18
C SER A 105 -25.02 11.71 21.14
N SER A 106 -23.93 10.93 21.06
CA SER A 106 -23.88 9.47 21.19
C SER A 106 -22.93 9.06 22.34
N PRO A 107 -23.23 8.00 23.12
CA PRO A 107 -22.55 7.69 24.38
C PRO A 107 -21.21 6.94 24.26
N PHE A 108 -20.67 6.68 23.06
CA PHE A 108 -19.36 6.04 22.90
C PHE A 108 -18.26 7.08 22.68
N LYS A 109 -17.56 7.42 23.77
CA LYS A 109 -16.46 8.37 23.82
C LYS A 109 -15.13 7.61 23.91
N ILE A 110 -14.32 7.63 22.85
CA ILE A 110 -12.90 7.25 22.90
C ILE A 110 -12.13 8.52 22.58
N GLU A 111 -11.33 9.01 23.53
CA GLU A 111 -10.60 10.27 23.40
C GLU A 111 -9.30 10.06 22.60
N GLY A 112 -9.25 10.67 21.41
CA GLY A 112 -8.09 10.77 20.54
C GLY A 112 -8.53 11.06 19.10
N PHE A 113 -7.96 12.07 18.46
CA PHE A 113 -8.38 12.53 17.12
C PHE A 113 -7.98 11.49 16.05
N TYR A 114 -8.86 10.53 15.81
CA TYR A 114 -8.80 9.58 14.71
C TYR A 114 -10.03 9.84 13.83
N ASN A 115 -9.80 10.27 12.57
CA ASN A 115 -10.85 10.06 11.58
C ASN A 115 -10.75 8.59 11.18
N SER A 116 -11.80 7.82 11.40
CA SER A 116 -11.87 6.40 11.04
C SER A 116 -13.00 6.17 10.07
N ILE A 117 -12.74 5.37 9.05
CA ILE A 117 -13.74 4.86 8.11
C ILE A 117 -13.86 3.36 8.38
N GLN A 118 -15.08 2.90 8.65
CA GLN A 118 -15.40 1.49 8.80
C GLN A 118 -16.35 1.10 7.67
N PHE A 119 -16.01 0.01 6.97
CA PHE A 119 -16.78 -0.50 5.84
C PHE A 119 -16.62 -2.03 5.79
N ASP A 120 -17.75 -2.74 5.85
CA ASP A 120 -17.78 -4.21 5.93
C ASP A 120 -16.85 -4.75 7.04
N HIS A 121 -15.76 -5.44 6.68
CA HIS A 121 -14.72 -5.91 7.59
C HIS A 121 -13.47 -5.01 7.61
N ILE A 122 -13.42 -3.96 6.78
CA ILE A 122 -12.28 -3.07 6.62
C ILE A 122 -12.41 -1.84 7.51
N HIS A 123 -11.39 -1.58 8.30
CA HIS A 123 -11.20 -0.37 9.06
C HIS A 123 -9.98 0.39 8.50
N LEU A 124 -10.18 1.66 8.16
CA LEU A 124 -9.11 2.55 7.73
C LEU A 124 -9.09 3.76 8.67
N HIS A 125 -7.96 3.98 9.33
CA HIS A 125 -7.79 5.09 10.27
C HIS A 125 -6.74 6.07 9.78
N ARG A 126 -6.99 7.37 9.96
CA ARG A 126 -6.00 8.42 9.83
C ARG A 126 -5.51 8.82 11.21
N ILE A 127 -4.20 8.71 11.42
CA ILE A 127 -3.53 8.91 12.70
C ILE A 127 -2.58 10.10 12.56
N THR A 128 -2.78 11.12 13.40
CA THR A 128 -1.93 12.32 13.45
C THR A 128 -1.21 12.47 14.79
N GLN A 129 -1.60 11.68 15.80
CA GLN A 129 -1.02 11.70 17.13
C GLN A 129 -1.19 10.34 17.82
N TYR A 130 -0.28 10.02 18.73
CA TYR A 130 -0.45 8.90 19.66
C TYR A 130 -0.70 9.37 21.08
N HIS A 131 -1.58 8.66 21.76
CA HIS A 131 -1.75 8.76 23.21
C HIS A 131 -1.06 7.57 23.88
N HIS A 132 -0.17 7.84 24.82
CA HIS A 132 0.53 6.80 25.58
C HIS A 132 0.79 7.28 27.01
N TYR A 133 1.14 6.37 27.91
CA TYR A 133 1.50 6.69 29.27
C TYR A 133 3.01 6.77 29.40
N ASN A 134 3.51 7.79 30.11
CA ASN A 134 4.93 7.86 30.46
C ASN A 134 5.25 6.96 31.66
N GLU A 135 6.52 6.95 32.06
CA GLU A 135 7.02 6.19 33.23
C GLU A 135 6.33 6.57 34.56
N PHE A 136 5.64 7.70 34.62
CA PHE A 136 4.89 8.19 35.78
C PHE A 136 3.37 7.95 35.68
N ASN A 137 2.91 7.16 34.69
CA ASN A 137 1.50 6.93 34.40
C ASN A 137 0.69 8.19 34.05
N HIS A 138 1.34 9.23 33.55
CA HIS A 138 0.65 10.38 32.96
C HIS A 138 0.40 10.12 31.47
N GLN A 139 -0.82 10.39 31.02
CA GLN A 139 -1.16 10.34 29.61
C GLN A 139 -0.47 11.49 28.88
N ILE A 140 0.39 11.16 27.92
CA ILE A 140 1.07 12.08 27.01
C ILE A 140 0.48 11.91 25.62
N THR A 141 0.40 13.02 24.89
CA THR A 141 0.06 13.03 23.46
C THR A 141 1.29 13.44 22.68
N THR A 142 1.74 12.57 21.78
CA THR A 142 2.82 12.89 20.83
C THR A 142 2.22 13.13 19.46
N LEU A 143 2.42 14.34 18.94
CA LEU A 143 2.09 14.68 17.56
C LEU A 143 3.06 13.95 16.64
N LEU A 144 2.52 13.33 15.61
CA LEU A 144 3.34 12.68 14.61
C LEU A 144 3.94 13.72 13.66
N PRO A 145 5.21 13.56 13.24
CA PRO A 145 5.82 14.44 12.25
C PRO A 145 5.12 14.33 10.89
N ARG A 146 4.42 13.22 10.64
CA ARG A 146 3.71 12.90 9.39
C ARG A 146 2.42 12.15 9.69
N ILE A 147 1.48 12.20 8.76
CA ILE A 147 0.21 11.47 8.87
C ILE A 147 0.49 9.97 8.66
N HIS A 148 -0.04 9.16 9.57
CA HIS A 148 -0.05 7.71 9.45
C HIS A 148 -1.45 7.24 9.05
N TYR A 149 -1.49 6.11 8.35
CA TYR A 149 -2.69 5.40 7.98
C TYR A 149 -2.61 4.00 8.56
N LEU A 150 -3.69 3.55 9.21
CA LEU A 150 -3.82 2.18 9.68
C LEU A 150 -4.93 1.51 8.89
N TYR A 151 -4.54 0.56 8.04
CA TYR A 151 -5.44 -0.39 7.41
C TYR A 151 -5.55 -1.62 8.30
N ASN A 152 -6.79 -2.06 8.55
CA ASN A 152 -7.08 -3.29 9.27
C ASN A 152 -8.26 -3.99 8.61
N ASP A 153 -8.08 -5.23 8.19
CA ASP A 153 -9.14 -6.11 7.72
C ASP A 153 -9.40 -7.18 8.79
N LEU A 154 -10.59 -7.13 9.38
CA LEU A 154 -10.99 -8.01 10.47
C LEU A 154 -11.32 -9.44 10.03
N GLU A 155 -11.69 -9.64 8.76
CA GLU A 155 -11.98 -10.98 8.25
C GLU A 155 -10.67 -11.73 8.00
N THR A 156 -9.66 -11.00 7.55
CA THR A 156 -8.39 -11.56 7.15
C THR A 156 -7.28 -11.27 8.16
N ASP A 157 -7.57 -10.61 9.27
CA ASP A 157 -6.60 -10.24 10.32
C ASP A 157 -5.35 -9.52 9.79
N ILE A 158 -5.43 -8.91 8.60
CA ILE A 158 -4.34 -8.13 8.00
C ILE A 158 -4.39 -6.73 8.60
N MET A 159 -3.28 -6.31 9.20
CA MET A 159 -3.13 -5.01 9.79
C MET A 159 -1.81 -4.37 9.32
N ILE A 160 -1.90 -3.18 8.72
CA ILE A 160 -0.75 -2.45 8.19
C ILE A 160 -0.87 -0.99 8.58
N GLU A 161 0.12 -0.50 9.32
CA GLU A 161 0.30 0.92 9.61
C GLU A 161 1.40 1.49 8.71
N PHE A 162 1.08 2.53 7.94
CA PHE A 162 2.00 3.11 6.96
C PHE A 162 1.88 4.63 6.85
N SER A 163 2.91 5.28 6.35
CA SER A 163 2.86 6.66 5.86
C SER A 163 3.25 6.72 4.39
N LEU A 164 2.81 7.79 3.72
CA LEU A 164 3.09 8.07 2.33
C LEU A 164 4.02 9.28 2.26
N GLU A 165 5.13 9.15 1.54
CA GLU A 165 6.22 10.14 1.57
C GLU A 165 6.75 10.38 0.17
N TYR A 166 7.26 11.57 -0.12
CA TYR A 166 8.05 11.76 -1.33
C TYR A 166 9.36 10.96 -1.23
N ALA A 167 9.84 10.44 -2.36
CA ALA A 167 11.10 9.73 -2.42
C ALA A 167 12.25 10.62 -1.92
N PRO A 168 13.02 10.20 -0.90
CA PRO A 168 14.11 11.00 -0.39
C PRO A 168 15.30 11.02 -1.36
N ILE A 169 16.17 12.01 -1.21
CA ILE A 169 17.26 12.27 -2.16
C ILE A 169 18.26 11.11 -2.28
N ASP A 170 18.56 10.42 -1.19
CA ASP A 170 19.42 9.26 -1.14
C ASP A 170 18.82 8.06 -1.89
N MET A 171 17.51 7.83 -1.80
CA MET A 171 16.82 6.86 -2.65
C MET A 171 16.92 7.25 -4.12
N LEU A 172 16.67 8.51 -4.48
CA LEU A 172 16.76 8.97 -5.88
C LEU A 172 18.17 8.80 -6.45
N LEU A 173 19.21 9.11 -5.66
CA LEU A 173 20.61 8.89 -6.05
C LEU A 173 20.93 7.40 -6.17
N HIS A 174 20.38 6.56 -5.29
CA HIS A 174 20.56 5.13 -5.39
C HIS A 174 19.91 4.56 -6.66
N ILE A 175 18.68 4.97 -6.97
CA ILE A 175 17.99 4.65 -8.23
C ILE A 175 18.87 5.04 -9.42
N ASP A 176 19.30 6.31 -9.48
CA ASP A 176 20.14 6.86 -10.54
C ASP A 176 21.43 6.05 -10.75
N SER A 177 22.15 5.76 -9.66
CA SER A 177 23.40 4.97 -9.71
C SER A 177 23.18 3.52 -10.17
N THR A 178 21.99 2.96 -9.95
CA THR A 178 21.66 1.57 -10.28
C THR A 178 21.24 1.42 -11.74
N ILE A 179 20.65 2.46 -12.33
CA ILE A 179 20.12 2.45 -13.70
C ILE A 179 21.00 3.19 -14.71
N ASN A 180 22.27 3.43 -14.36
CA ASN A 180 23.26 4.37 -14.93
C ASN A 180 23.43 4.42 -16.48
N ASP A 181 22.80 3.51 -17.25
CA ASP A 181 22.82 3.45 -18.73
C ASP A 181 21.44 3.11 -19.36
N ASP A 182 20.35 3.17 -18.57
CA ASP A 182 19.01 2.91 -19.10
C ASP A 182 18.49 4.15 -19.82
N GLN A 183 18.07 3.99 -21.08
CA GLN A 183 17.40 5.05 -21.86
C GLN A 183 16.15 5.60 -21.15
N TYR A 184 15.60 4.85 -20.19
CA TYR A 184 14.45 5.24 -19.38
C TYR A 184 14.82 5.86 -18.03
N ALA A 185 16.11 6.00 -17.68
CA ALA A 185 16.55 6.45 -16.36
C ALA A 185 15.89 7.75 -15.89
N PHE A 186 15.88 8.76 -16.76
CA PHE A 186 15.21 10.03 -16.50
C PHE A 186 13.72 9.84 -16.20
N SER A 187 13.03 9.02 -17.00
CA SER A 187 11.59 8.77 -16.81
C SER A 187 11.27 8.04 -15.51
N ILE A 188 12.13 7.10 -15.08
CA ILE A 188 11.97 6.39 -13.81
C ILE A 188 12.14 7.36 -12.65
N ILE A 189 13.21 8.16 -12.64
CA ILE A 189 13.47 9.13 -11.58
C ILE A 189 12.33 10.16 -11.48
N GLU A 190 11.81 10.64 -12.62
CA GLU A 190 10.68 11.57 -12.61
C GLU A 190 9.40 10.93 -12.05
N GLN A 191 9.15 9.65 -12.30
CA GLN A 191 8.02 8.95 -11.66
C GLN A 191 8.16 8.92 -10.12
N TYR A 192 9.36 8.67 -9.59
CA TYR A 192 9.60 8.68 -8.14
C TYR A 192 9.53 10.08 -7.51
N LYS A 193 9.88 11.13 -8.26
CA LYS A 193 9.75 12.52 -7.81
C LYS A 193 8.31 13.00 -7.78
N GLN A 194 7.48 12.51 -8.70
CA GLN A 194 6.09 12.96 -8.88
C GLN A 194 5.09 12.16 -8.05
N ASN A 195 5.48 10.97 -7.58
CA ASN A 195 4.64 10.08 -6.79
C ASN A 195 5.19 9.90 -5.37
N TYR A 196 4.55 9.00 -4.62
CA TYR A 196 4.87 8.72 -3.23
C TYR A 196 5.45 7.33 -3.09
N VAL A 197 6.21 7.13 -2.02
CA VAL A 197 6.72 5.83 -1.58
C VAL A 197 6.14 5.47 -0.22
N LEU A 198 6.06 4.17 0.04
CA LEU A 198 5.52 3.64 1.28
C LEU A 198 6.58 3.53 2.36
N ARG A 199 6.25 4.01 3.56
CA ARG A 199 6.96 3.69 4.80
C ARG A 199 6.05 2.86 5.68
N ILE A 200 6.48 1.65 6.01
CA ILE A 200 5.72 0.73 6.86
C ILE A 200 6.19 0.87 8.31
N HIS A 201 5.29 1.30 9.18
CA HIS A 201 5.55 1.47 10.62
C HIS A 201 5.22 0.22 11.41
N ARG A 202 4.14 -0.47 11.04
CA ARG A 202 3.68 -1.70 11.68
C ARG A 202 3.03 -2.62 10.66
N THR A 203 3.20 -3.92 10.84
CA THR A 203 2.49 -4.94 10.07
C THR A 203 2.39 -6.22 10.88
N ASN A 204 1.47 -7.11 10.52
CA ASN A 204 1.52 -8.51 10.93
C ASN A 204 2.82 -9.16 10.48
N THR A 205 3.19 -10.25 11.12
CA THR A 205 4.42 -11.00 10.86
C THR A 205 4.09 -12.36 10.24
N LEU A 206 4.88 -12.81 9.25
CA LEU A 206 4.76 -14.14 8.62
C LEU A 206 5.41 -15.24 9.46
N HIS A 207 6.12 -14.86 10.52
CA HIS A 207 6.84 -15.76 11.43
C HIS A 207 6.54 -15.37 12.87
N THR A 208 6.71 -16.29 13.82
CA THR A 208 6.55 -16.02 15.26
C THR A 208 7.68 -15.17 15.86
N ALA A 209 8.30 -14.32 15.06
CA ALA A 209 9.40 -13.45 15.45
C ALA A 209 8.89 -12.27 16.30
N GLU A 210 9.78 -11.72 17.13
CA GLU A 210 9.51 -10.54 17.96
C GLU A 210 9.60 -9.21 17.18
N ALA A 211 9.83 -9.24 15.86
CA ALA A 211 9.86 -8.06 15.00
C ALA A 211 9.53 -8.44 13.54
N PRO A 212 8.92 -7.52 12.77
CA PRO A 212 8.71 -7.73 11.34
C PRO A 212 10.04 -7.82 10.60
N THR A 213 10.15 -8.82 9.73
CA THR A 213 11.26 -9.03 8.80
C THR A 213 11.11 -8.13 7.57
N MET A 214 12.19 -7.96 6.80
CA MET A 214 12.10 -7.22 5.53
C MET A 214 11.12 -7.89 4.55
N GLU A 215 10.93 -9.20 4.65
CA GLU A 215 9.96 -9.92 3.85
C GLU A 215 8.52 -9.49 4.19
N ASP A 216 8.18 -9.40 5.47
CA ASP A 216 6.88 -8.90 5.95
C ASP A 216 6.61 -7.48 5.43
N ILE A 217 7.61 -6.62 5.55
CA ILE A 217 7.56 -5.21 5.13
C ILE A 217 7.35 -5.10 3.62
N MET A 218 8.10 -5.87 2.82
CA MET A 218 7.95 -5.84 1.36
C MET A 218 6.64 -6.45 0.90
N LEU A 219 6.13 -7.50 1.57
CA LEU A 219 4.82 -8.05 1.27
C LEU A 219 3.72 -6.99 1.50
N ALA A 220 3.75 -6.33 2.66
CA ALA A 220 2.82 -5.24 2.98
C ALA A 220 2.95 -4.04 2.03
N ALA A 221 4.18 -3.65 1.68
CA ALA A 221 4.39 -2.53 0.75
C ALA A 221 3.88 -2.87 -0.66
N THR A 222 4.21 -4.04 -1.20
CA THR A 222 3.78 -4.47 -2.53
C THR A 222 2.26 -4.69 -2.58
N PHE A 223 1.63 -5.15 -1.50
CA PHE A 223 0.17 -5.21 -1.40
C PHE A 223 -0.51 -3.86 -1.66
N LEU A 224 0.00 -2.80 -1.01
CA LEU A 224 -0.55 -1.45 -1.12
C LEU A 224 -0.10 -0.71 -2.38
N GLY A 225 1.05 -1.08 -2.93
CA GLY A 225 1.75 -0.37 -4.01
C GLY A 225 1.10 -0.44 -5.39
N SER A 226 1.53 0.47 -6.26
CA SER A 226 1.11 0.55 -7.67
C SER A 226 1.38 -0.76 -8.43
N PRO A 227 0.51 -1.13 -9.38
CA PRO A 227 0.58 -2.40 -10.10
C PRO A 227 1.78 -2.49 -11.05
N GLU A 228 2.41 -1.36 -11.36
CA GLU A 228 3.64 -1.29 -12.12
C GLU A 228 4.67 -0.51 -11.29
N GLN A 229 5.87 -1.08 -11.17
CA GLN A 229 6.99 -0.44 -10.48
C GLN A 229 8.08 -0.15 -11.52
N PRO A 230 8.39 1.12 -11.81
CA PRO A 230 9.27 1.49 -12.91
C PRO A 230 10.75 1.22 -12.59
N TRP A 231 11.12 1.21 -11.31
CA TRP A 231 12.46 0.87 -10.89
C TRP A 231 12.62 -0.65 -10.84
N ARG A 232 13.47 -1.17 -11.75
CA ARG A 232 13.85 -2.58 -11.77
C ARG A 232 14.34 -3.00 -10.39
N GLY A 233 14.00 -4.22 -9.96
CA GLY A 233 14.39 -4.72 -8.64
C GLY A 233 13.42 -4.35 -7.52
N ILE A 234 12.28 -3.71 -7.85
CA ILE A 234 11.07 -3.65 -7.03
C ILE A 234 9.97 -4.46 -7.73
N PRO A 235 9.27 -5.39 -7.04
CA PRO A 235 8.22 -6.18 -7.65
C PRO A 235 6.95 -5.34 -7.93
N PRO A 236 6.17 -5.68 -8.96
CA PRO A 236 4.84 -5.11 -9.19
C PRO A 236 3.92 -5.22 -7.97
N GLY A 237 3.18 -4.15 -7.67
CA GLY A 237 2.20 -4.11 -6.59
C GLY A 237 0.85 -4.76 -6.92
N ASN A 238 -0.03 -4.86 -5.92
CA ASN A 238 -1.41 -5.35 -6.10
C ASN A 238 -2.43 -4.20 -6.22
N ASN A 239 -2.02 -2.95 -5.94
CA ASN A 239 -2.87 -1.75 -6.00
C ASN A 239 -4.07 -1.79 -5.03
N GLN A 240 -3.92 -2.49 -3.89
CA GLN A 240 -5.04 -2.68 -2.97
C GLN A 240 -5.55 -1.36 -2.40
N LEU A 241 -4.65 -0.41 -2.09
CA LEU A 241 -5.03 0.88 -1.53
C LEU A 241 -6.02 1.62 -2.45
N TYR A 242 -5.76 1.63 -3.75
CA TYR A 242 -6.68 2.19 -4.75
C TYR A 242 -8.03 1.45 -4.77
N THR A 243 -8.01 0.11 -4.75
CA THR A 243 -9.22 -0.71 -4.77
C THR A 243 -10.11 -0.42 -3.57
N ILE A 244 -9.54 -0.35 -2.37
CA ILE A 244 -10.27 -0.02 -1.14
C ILE A 244 -10.88 1.37 -1.25
N ILE A 245 -10.10 2.37 -1.67
CA ILE A 245 -10.58 3.75 -1.84
C ILE A 245 -11.78 3.78 -2.80
N LYS A 246 -11.70 3.06 -3.93
CA LYS A 246 -12.79 3.00 -4.90
C LYS A 246 -14.04 2.30 -4.37
N GLN A 247 -13.89 1.24 -3.60
CA GLN A 247 -15.01 0.55 -2.95
C GLN A 247 -15.70 1.47 -1.94
N LEU A 248 -14.92 2.20 -1.14
CA LEU A 248 -15.43 3.20 -0.20
C LEU A 248 -16.21 4.29 -0.94
N GLU A 249 -15.63 4.89 -1.98
CA GLU A 249 -16.27 5.94 -2.80
C GLU A 249 -17.59 5.48 -3.45
N ALA A 250 -17.66 4.23 -3.89
CA ALA A 250 -18.85 3.67 -4.52
C ALA A 250 -19.94 3.26 -3.51
N HIS A 251 -19.64 3.24 -2.22
CA HIS A 251 -20.55 2.73 -1.21
C HIS A 251 -21.71 3.73 -0.94
N PRO A 252 -22.98 3.32 -1.13
CA PRO A 252 -24.14 4.22 -1.00
C PRO A 252 -24.36 4.74 0.43
N SER A 253 -23.72 4.12 1.42
CA SER A 253 -23.88 4.44 2.85
C SER A 253 -22.62 5.05 3.46
N MET A 254 -21.73 5.69 2.69
CA MET A 254 -20.57 6.40 3.23
C MET A 254 -21.05 7.60 4.07
N LYS A 255 -21.51 7.30 5.29
CA LYS A 255 -21.81 8.25 6.34
C LYS A 255 -20.51 8.44 7.08
N ILE A 256 -19.82 9.53 6.78
CA ILE A 256 -18.71 9.99 7.62
C ILE A 256 -19.34 10.30 8.98
N TYR A 257 -19.17 9.40 9.95
CA TYR A 257 -19.62 9.62 11.31
C TYR A 257 -18.63 10.60 11.95
N ARG A 258 -18.98 11.88 11.95
CA ARG A 258 -18.21 12.90 12.66
C ARG A 258 -18.60 12.88 14.14
N ASN A 259 -17.60 12.72 15.00
CA ASN A 259 -17.71 13.11 16.40
C ASN A 259 -17.45 14.63 16.45
N VAL A 260 -18.51 15.44 16.53
CA VAL A 260 -18.38 16.89 16.75
C VAL A 260 -18.74 17.18 18.21
N GLN A 261 -17.89 17.97 18.85
CA GLN A 261 -18.06 18.48 20.21
C GLN A 261 -19.42 19.18 20.43
#